data_AF-A0A1V4YDI9-F1
#
_entry.id   AF-A0A1V4YDI9-F1
#
_cell.length_a   1.000
_cell.length_b   1.000
_cell.length_c   1.000
_cell.angle_alpha   90.00
_cell.angle_beta   90.00
_cell.angle_gamma   90.00
#
_symmetry.space_group_name_H-M   'P 1'
#
loop_
_entity.id
_entity.type
_entity.pdbx_description
1 polymer ?
#
loop_
_entity_poly.entity_id
_entity_poly.type
_entity_poly.pdbx_seq_one_letter_code
_entity_poly.pdbx_strand_id
1 'polypeptide(L)'
;MGVHYISGYPIAVNYALEYRDVGINPDLATMILSNGGKTYTKREAQALLLQEARENSQKLIKETVSQKMYFILAALILFLLEVAIRRLREIKEMKAQEKKMQEVAEA
;
A
#
# COMPACT_ATOMS: atom_id res chain seq x y z
N MET A 1 -23.16 -37.91 4.45
CA MET A 1 -22.08 -37.45 3.55
C MET A 1 -21.97 -38.42 2.38
N GLY A 2 -22.54 -38.07 1.23
CA GLY A 2 -22.52 -38.90 0.03
C GLY A 2 -22.30 -38.05 -1.22
N VAL A 3 -21.70 -38.62 -2.25
CA VAL A 3 -21.55 -37.97 -3.56
C VAL A 3 -22.79 -38.28 -4.40
N HIS A 4 -23.53 -37.25 -4.79
CA HIS A 4 -24.72 -37.36 -5.63
C HIS A 4 -24.50 -36.65 -6.96
N TYR A 5 -25.15 -37.12 -8.02
CA TYR A 5 -25.03 -36.54 -9.35
C TYR A 5 -26.27 -35.70 -9.65
N ILE A 6 -26.09 -34.38 -9.81
CA ILE A 6 -27.16 -33.47 -10.27
C ILE A 6 -26.77 -32.99 -11.66
N SER A 7 -27.67 -33.19 -12.63
CA SER A 7 -27.41 -32.86 -14.05
C SER A 7 -26.08 -33.42 -14.58
N GLY A 8 -25.65 -34.59 -14.10
CA GLY A 8 -24.41 -35.25 -14.51
C GLY A 8 -23.14 -34.83 -13.77
N TYR A 9 -23.21 -33.85 -12.84
CA TYR A 9 -22.06 -33.39 -12.06
C TYR A 9 -22.06 -33.97 -10.64
N PRO A 10 -20.93 -34.56 -10.17
CA PRO A 10 -20.82 -35.09 -8.81
C PRO A 10 -20.67 -33.96 -7.79
N ILE A 11 -21.54 -33.94 -6.78
CA ILE A 11 -21.50 -33.00 -5.67
C ILE A 11 -21.57 -33.76 -4.34
N ALA A 12 -20.70 -33.37 -3.41
CA ALA A 12 -20.70 -33.90 -2.05
C ALA A 12 -21.67 -33.08 -1.21
N VAL A 13 -22.76 -33.71 -0.73
CA VAL A 13 -23.80 -33.03 0.04
C VAL A 13 -24.02 -33.71 1.39
N ASN A 14 -24.45 -32.91 2.37
CA ASN A 14 -24.73 -33.39 3.72
C ASN A 14 -26.12 -34.07 3.77
N TYR A 15 -27.12 -33.51 3.07
CA TYR A 15 -28.48 -34.07 2.89
C TYR A 15 -28.93 -33.97 1.43
N ALA A 16 -29.28 -35.10 0.82
CA ALA A 16 -29.67 -35.15 -0.59
C ALA A 16 -31.02 -34.47 -0.88
N LEU A 17 -31.91 -34.35 0.12
CA LEU A 17 -33.26 -33.79 -0.06
C LEU A 17 -33.25 -32.30 -0.41
N GLU A 18 -32.28 -31.54 0.13
CA GLU A 18 -32.15 -30.09 -0.08
C GLU A 18 -31.91 -29.71 -1.54
N TYR A 19 -31.40 -30.65 -2.33
CA TYR A 19 -31.03 -30.43 -3.72
C TYR A 19 -31.85 -31.28 -4.71
N ARG A 20 -32.97 -31.88 -4.26
CA ARG A 20 -33.82 -32.70 -5.13
C ARG A 20 -34.45 -31.86 -6.27
N ASP A 21 -34.78 -30.61 -5.97
CA ASP A 21 -35.54 -29.73 -6.86
C ASP A 21 -34.67 -28.59 -7.44
N VAL A 22 -33.34 -28.66 -7.28
CA VAL A 22 -32.40 -27.67 -7.82
C VAL A 22 -31.69 -28.20 -9.07
N GLY A 23 -31.59 -27.35 -10.09
CA GLY A 23 -30.90 -27.63 -11.34
C GLY A 23 -29.82 -26.59 -11.63
N ILE A 24 -29.06 -26.81 -12.70
CA ILE A 24 -28.08 -25.83 -13.17
C ILE A 24 -28.82 -24.72 -13.94
N ASN A 25 -28.65 -23.47 -13.50
CA ASN A 25 -29.18 -22.33 -14.23
C ASN A 25 -28.38 -22.15 -15.54
N PRO A 26 -29.01 -22.25 -16.73
CA PRO A 26 -28.33 -22.09 -18.01
C PRO A 26 -27.72 -20.69 -18.19
N ASP A 27 -28.27 -19.67 -17.54
CA ASP A 27 -27.80 -18.28 -17.63
C ASP A 27 -26.62 -17.99 -16.69
N LEU A 28 -26.26 -18.93 -15.82
CA LEU A 28 -25.23 -18.73 -14.81
C LEU A 28 -23.87 -18.39 -15.43
N ALA A 29 -23.50 -19.08 -16.51
CA ALA A 29 -22.26 -18.81 -17.22
C ALA A 29 -22.23 -17.38 -17.79
N THR A 30 -23.34 -16.96 -18.39
CA THR A 30 -23.52 -15.61 -18.95
C THR A 30 -23.44 -14.54 -17.86
N MET A 31 -24.08 -14.79 -16.70
CA MET A 31 -24.01 -13.89 -15.54
C MET A 31 -22.60 -13.77 -14.96
N ILE A 32 -21.84 -14.86 -14.89
CA ILE A 32 -20.46 -14.84 -14.39
C ILE A 32 -19.61 -13.95 -15.31
N LEU A 33 -19.71 -14.15 -16.63
CA LEU A 33 -18.96 -13.37 -17.61
C LEU A 33 -19.36 -11.89 -17.62
N SER A 34 -20.65 -11.57 -17.51
CA SER A 34 -21.12 -10.18 -17.52
C SER A 34 -20.70 -9.37 -16.30
N ASN A 35 -20.44 -10.03 -15.16
CA ASN A 35 -19.92 -9.41 -13.94
C ASN A 35 -18.39 -9.44 -13.86
N GLY A 36 -17.70 -9.74 -14.97
CA GLY A 36 -16.23 -9.77 -15.03
C GLY A 36 -15.59 -11.01 -14.40
N GLY A 37 -16.37 -12.03 -14.08
CA GLY A 37 -15.88 -13.34 -13.65
C GLY A 37 -15.40 -14.19 -14.83
N LYS A 38 -14.61 -15.23 -14.53
CA LYS A 38 -14.11 -16.21 -15.50
C LYS A 38 -14.51 -17.63 -15.12
N THR A 39 -14.73 -18.47 -16.11
CA THR A 39 -14.98 -19.91 -15.96
C THR A 39 -13.80 -20.69 -16.51
N TYR A 40 -13.40 -21.76 -15.82
CA TYR A 40 -12.27 -22.61 -16.21
C TYR A 40 -12.75 -24.03 -16.45
N THR A 41 -12.23 -24.68 -17.49
CA THR A 41 -12.31 -26.14 -17.62
C THR A 41 -11.42 -26.81 -16.57
N LYS A 42 -11.65 -28.10 -16.29
CA LYS A 42 -10.86 -28.83 -15.27
C LYS A 42 -9.34 -28.76 -15.50
N ARG A 43 -8.89 -28.75 -16.76
CA ARG A 43 -7.47 -28.67 -17.12
C ARG A 43 -6.92 -27.26 -16.91
N GLU A 44 -7.67 -26.24 -17.31
CA GLU A 44 -7.30 -24.84 -17.10
C GLU A 44 -7.30 -24.48 -15.61
N ALA A 45 -8.27 -24.99 -14.87
CA ALA A 45 -8.35 -24.84 -13.42
C ALA A 45 -7.09 -25.36 -12.73
N GLN A 46 -6.58 -26.53 -13.10
CA GLN A 46 -5.34 -27.07 -12.50
C GLN A 46 -4.10 -26.26 -12.85
N ALA A 47 -4.03 -25.68 -14.06
CA ALA A 47 -2.84 -24.97 -14.54
C ALA A 47 -2.81 -23.49 -14.14
N LEU A 48 -3.95 -22.81 -14.19
CA LEU A 48 -4.04 -21.35 -14.21
C LEU A 48 -4.69 -20.76 -12.96
N LEU A 49 -5.60 -21.47 -12.26
CA LEU A 49 -6.29 -20.90 -11.09
C LEU A 49 -5.29 -20.48 -10.01
N LEU A 50 -4.28 -21.30 -9.74
CA LEU A 50 -3.34 -21.02 -8.65
C LEU A 50 -2.46 -19.80 -8.96
N GLN A 51 -2.08 -19.64 -10.22
CA GLN A 51 -1.29 -18.50 -10.68
C GLN A 51 -2.14 -17.22 -10.74
N GLU A 52 -3.32 -17.29 -11.36
CA GLU A 52 -4.20 -16.14 -11.52
C GLU A 52 -4.81 -15.70 -10.18
N ALA A 53 -5.10 -16.64 -9.27
CA ALA A 53 -5.50 -16.30 -7.90
C ALA A 53 -4.33 -15.66 -7.13
N ARG A 54 -3.09 -16.08 -7.35
CA ARG A 54 -1.91 -15.46 -6.71
C ARG A 54 -1.66 -14.05 -7.25
N GLU A 55 -1.80 -13.85 -8.55
CA GLU A 55 -1.65 -12.53 -9.21
C GLU A 55 -2.79 -11.58 -8.84
N ASN A 56 -4.05 -12.04 -8.84
CA ASN A 56 -5.20 -11.23 -8.42
C ASN A 56 -5.28 -11.03 -6.90
N SER A 57 -4.62 -11.88 -6.11
CA SER A 57 -4.43 -11.70 -4.67
C SER A 57 -3.28 -10.75 -4.35
N GLN A 58 -2.70 -10.06 -5.35
CA GLN A 58 -1.94 -8.84 -5.12
C GLN A 58 -2.88 -7.76 -4.56
N LYS A 59 -3.06 -7.86 -3.24
CA LYS A 59 -3.73 -6.90 -2.39
C LYS A 59 -3.24 -5.51 -2.78
N LEU A 60 -4.17 -4.59 -3.06
CA LEU A 60 -3.90 -3.16 -3.08
C LEU A 60 -3.42 -2.75 -1.68
N ILE A 61 -2.13 -2.98 -1.40
CA ILE A 61 -1.50 -2.48 -0.19
C ILE A 61 -1.33 -0.98 -0.44
N LYS A 62 -2.29 -0.19 0.06
CA LYS A 62 -2.10 1.25 0.21
C LYS A 62 -1.01 1.45 1.25
N GLU A 63 0.24 1.41 0.83
CA GLU A 63 1.35 1.77 1.70
C GLU A 63 1.23 3.25 2.05
N THR A 64 1.17 3.54 3.35
CA THR A 64 1.20 4.93 3.82
C THR A 64 2.63 5.42 3.66
N VAL A 65 2.89 6.16 2.58
CA VAL A 65 4.21 6.77 2.35
C VAL A 65 4.45 7.83 3.42
N SER A 66 5.44 7.59 4.27
CA SER A 66 5.74 8.46 5.41
C SER A 66 6.60 9.66 4.98
N GLN A 67 6.00 10.84 4.92
CA GLN A 67 6.68 12.10 4.62
C GLN A 67 7.51 12.67 5.79
N LYS A 68 7.61 11.95 6.92
CA LYS A 68 8.28 12.39 8.15
C LYS A 68 9.73 12.83 7.92
N MET A 69 10.45 12.16 7.00
CA MET A 69 11.86 12.46 6.73
C MET A 69 12.06 13.89 6.19
N TYR A 70 11.14 14.38 5.37
CA TYR A 70 11.21 15.76 4.86
C TYR A 70 11.03 16.81 5.96
N PHE A 71 10.12 16.56 6.90
CA PHE A 71 9.92 17.47 8.05
C PHE A 71 11.12 17.48 8.99
N ILE A 72 11.73 16.34 9.26
CA ILE A 72 12.94 16.25 10.09
C ILE A 72 14.08 17.01 9.43
N LEU A 73 14.27 16.85 8.11
CA LEU A 73 15.31 17.55 7.37
C LEU A 73 15.09 19.07 7.37
N ALA A 74 13.84 19.52 7.16
CA ALA A 74 13.48 20.94 7.21
C ALA A 74 13.73 21.54 8.60
N ALA A 75 13.34 20.85 9.67
CA ALA A 75 13.59 21.28 11.04
C ALA A 75 15.09 21.39 11.35
N LEU A 76 15.89 20.43 10.88
CA LEU A 76 17.34 20.46 11.04
C LEU A 76 17.96 21.67 10.34
N ILE A 77 17.56 21.98 9.11
CA ILE A 77 18.06 23.14 8.37
C ILE A 77 17.71 24.43 9.10
N LEU A 78 16.47 24.59 9.55
CA LEU A 78 16.03 25.78 10.30
C LEU A 78 16.83 25.96 11.59
N PHE A 79 17.04 24.88 12.34
CA PHE A 79 17.83 24.89 13.56
C PHE A 79 19.28 25.32 13.31
N LEU A 80 19.92 24.74 12.29
CA LEU A 80 21.30 25.09 11.92
C LEU A 80 21.43 26.54 11.45
N LEU A 81 20.46 27.04 10.67
CA LEU A 81 20.43 28.43 10.23
C LEU A 81 20.31 29.39 11.40
N GLU A 82 19.43 29.11 12.37
CA GLU A 82 19.28 29.94 13.57
C GLU A 82 20.60 30.03 14.35
N VAL A 83 21.25 28.88 14.57
CA VAL A 83 22.53 28.82 15.26
C VAL A 83 23.61 29.56 14.46
N ALA A 84 23.73 29.31 13.15
CA ALA A 84 24.72 29.95 12.30
C ALA A 84 24.57 31.48 12.26
N ILE A 85 23.35 31.99 12.09
CA ILE A 85 23.07 33.44 12.05
C ILE A 85 23.45 34.08 13.39
N ARG A 86 23.06 33.48 14.51
CA ARG A 86 23.41 33.97 15.85
C ARG A 86 24.92 34.01 16.06
N ARG A 87 25.64 32.94 15.69
CA ARG A 87 27.11 32.88 15.79
C ARG A 87 27.80 33.93 14.93
N LEU A 88 27.33 34.15 13.70
CA LEU A 88 27.89 35.17 12.82
C LEU A 88 27.66 36.60 13.35
N ARG A 89 26.50 36.87 13.97
CA ARG A 89 26.22 38.16 14.62
C ARG A 89 27.14 38.40 15.81
N GLU A 90 27.25 37.41 16.71
CA GLU A 90 28.15 37.48 17.88
C GLU A 90 29.59 37.78 17.47
N ILE A 91 30.13 37.05 16.47
CA ILE A 91 31.49 37.26 15.97
C ILE A 91 31.65 38.67 15.37
N LYS A 92 30.65 39.16 14.64
CA LYS A 92 30.69 40.51 14.05
C LYS A 92 30.68 41.60 15.13
N GLU A 93 29.87 41.42 16.17
CA GLU A 93 29.78 42.34 17.30
C GLU A 93 31.09 42.39 18.11
N MET A 94 31.69 41.23 18.41
CA MET A 94 32.98 41.15 19.08
C MET A 94 34.08 41.88 18.29
N LYS A 95 34.20 41.61 16.98
CA LYS A 95 35.17 42.29 16.11
C LYS A 95 34.95 43.79 16.03
N ALA A 96 33.69 44.24 16.04
CA ALA A 96 33.37 45.66 16.03
C ALA A 96 33.77 46.35 17.35
N GLN A 97 33.65 45.66 18.49
CA GLN A 97 34.11 46.18 19.79
C GLN A 97 35.64 46.22 19.88
N GLU A 98 36.33 45.17 19.43
CA GLU A 98 37.80 45.15 19.36
C GLU A 98 38.34 46.32 18.55
N LYS A 99 37.76 46.58 17.36
CA LYS A 99 38.15 47.71 16.51
C LYS A 99 37.94 49.07 17.20
N LYS A 100 36.80 49.27 17.86
CA LYS A 100 36.53 50.50 18.61
C LYS A 100 37.50 50.69 19.78
N MET A 101 37.86 49.61 20.47
CA MET A 101 38.80 49.67 21.59
C MET A 101 40.23 49.98 21.12
N GLN A 102 40.61 49.51 19.93
CA GLN A 102 41.87 49.89 19.28
C GLN A 102 41.87 51.37 18.87
N GLU A 103 40.81 51.86 18.22
CA GLU A 103 40.71 53.28 17.82
C GLU A 103 40.73 54.24 19.02
N VAL A 104 40.18 53.86 20.17
CA VAL A 104 40.22 54.65 21.41
C VAL A 104 41.59 54.58 22.11
N ALA A 105 42.33 53.48 21.96
CA ALA A 105 43.67 53.34 22.53
C ALA A 105 44.76 54.06 21.71
N GLU A 106 44.52 54.28 20.41
CA GLU A 106 45.42 54.98 19.49
C GLU A 106 45.15 56.51 19.41
N ALA A 107 44.05 57.00 19.99
CA ALA A 107 43.67 58.43 20.04
C ALA A 107 44.09 59.10 21.35
#